data_AF-A0A3B0TF77-F1
#
_entry.id   AF-A0A3B0TF77-F1
#
_cell.length_a   1.000
_cell.length_b   1.000
_cell.length_c   1.000
_cell.angle_alpha   90.00
_cell.angle_beta   90.00
_cell.angle_gamma   90.00
#
_symmetry.space_group_name_H-M   'P 1'
#
loop_
_entity.id
_entity.type
_entity.pdbx_description
1 polymer ?
#
loop_
_entity_poly.entity_id
_entity_poly.type
_entity_poly.pdbx_seq_one_letter_code
_entity_poly.pdbx_strand_id
1 'polypeptide(L)'
;MPSLKANILNLYLKWSLKRHPLHLMDPEKLRAGTDRMAPNTPPAGITIEKRDDAAVKGEWHRSDNAEAGNLIFYLHGGGYVFGSAKSHRAVTFALAAA
;
A
#
# COMPACT_ATOMS: atom_id res chain seq x y z
N MET A 1 19.40 -16.62 -3.44
CA MET A 1 20.04 -15.29 -3.64
C MET A 1 19.00 -14.34 -4.22
N PRO A 2 18.89 -13.07 -3.75
CA PRO A 2 17.95 -12.11 -4.32
C PRO A 2 18.28 -11.80 -5.79
N SER A 3 17.25 -11.49 -6.57
CA SER A 3 17.40 -11.20 -8.00
C SER A 3 18.16 -9.90 -8.26
N LEU A 4 18.73 -9.74 -9.46
CA LEU A 4 19.39 -8.49 -9.87
C LEU A 4 18.43 -7.29 -9.77
N LYS A 5 17.17 -7.47 -10.15
CA LYS A 5 16.11 -6.46 -9.99
C LYS A 5 15.93 -6.07 -8.51
N ALA A 6 15.88 -7.05 -7.60
CA ALA A 6 15.75 -6.79 -6.17
C ALA A 6 16.97 -6.04 -5.59
N ASN A 7 18.18 -6.37 -6.05
CA ASN A 7 19.40 -5.67 -5.62
C ASN A 7 19.43 -4.21 -6.09
N ILE A 8 19.07 -3.95 -7.34
CA ILE A 8 18.97 -2.57 -7.89
C ILE A 8 17.89 -1.78 -7.13
N LEU A 9 16.72 -2.38 -6.91
CA LEU A 9 15.64 -1.76 -6.15
C LEU A 9 16.09 -1.45 -4.72
N ASN A 10 16.76 -2.38 -4.04
CA ASN A 10 17.24 -2.17 -2.68
C ASN A 10 18.24 -1.01 -2.60
N LEU A 11 19.16 -0.90 -3.56
CA LEU A 11 20.09 0.23 -3.64
C LEU A 11 19.34 1.56 -3.82
N TYR A 12 18.37 1.60 -4.73
CA TYR A 12 17.53 2.78 -4.93
C TYR A 12 16.78 3.16 -3.65
N LEU A 13 16.10 2.21 -3.00
CA LEU A 13 15.32 2.47 -1.77
C LEU A 13 16.20 2.96 -0.60
N LYS A 14 17.42 2.40 -0.48
CA LYS A 14 18.39 2.89 0.51
C LYS A 14 18.78 4.34 0.26
N TRP A 15 18.89 4.74 -1.00
CA TRP A 15 19.30 6.09 -1.38
C TRP A 15 18.15 7.10 -1.31
N SER A 16 16.95 6.73 -1.77
CA SER A 16 15.80 7.64 -1.89
C SER A 16 14.99 7.76 -0.60
N LEU A 17 14.70 6.65 0.09
CA LEU A 17 13.82 6.64 1.26
C LEU A 17 14.59 6.66 2.58
N LYS A 18 15.56 5.76 2.75
CA LYS A 18 16.22 5.55 4.06
C LYS A 18 17.17 6.70 4.47
N ARG A 19 17.47 7.63 3.57
CA ARG A 19 18.30 8.80 3.85
C ARG A 19 17.51 10.02 4.30
N HIS A 20 16.18 10.02 4.12
CA HIS A 20 15.35 11.13 4.56
C HIS A 20 14.92 10.93 6.03
N PRO A 21 15.19 11.90 6.92
CA PRO A 21 14.69 11.85 8.29
C PRO A 21 13.19 12.13 8.29
N LEU A 22 12.37 11.11 8.02
CA LEU A 22 10.91 11.22 7.93
C LEU A 22 10.27 11.84 9.19
N HIS A 23 10.90 11.65 10.35
CA HIS A 23 10.48 12.21 11.63
C HIS A 23 10.62 13.74 11.73
N LEU A 24 11.39 14.37 10.84
CA LEU A 24 11.52 15.84 10.74
C LEU A 24 10.58 16.44 9.69
N MET A 25 9.89 15.60 8.91
CA MET A 25 8.99 16.07 7.87
C MET A 25 7.61 16.39 8.46
N ASP A 26 6.96 17.39 7.87
CA ASP A 26 5.55 17.68 8.14
C ASP A 26 4.68 16.44 7.85
N PRO A 27 3.96 15.90 8.86
CA PRO A 27 3.17 14.69 8.72
C PRO A 27 2.09 14.78 7.63
N GLU A 28 1.50 15.95 7.41
CA GLU A 28 0.46 16.12 6.39
C GLU A 28 1.03 15.98 4.98
N LYS A 29 2.19 16.61 4.73
CA LYS A 29 2.91 16.47 3.46
C LYS A 29 3.36 15.04 3.24
N LEU A 30 3.81 14.36 4.28
CA LEU A 30 4.25 12.96 4.19
C LEU A 30 3.08 12.05 3.79
N ARG A 31 1.91 12.19 4.45
CA ARG A 31 0.69 11.45 4.12
C ARG A 31 0.23 11.71 2.68
N ALA A 32 0.13 12.98 2.30
CA ALA A 32 -0.29 13.37 0.95
C ALA A 32 0.67 12.86 -0.13
N GLY A 33 1.99 12.91 0.14
CA GLY A 33 3.02 12.36 -0.73
C GLY A 33 2.85 10.86 -0.93
N THR A 34 2.68 10.10 0.14
CA THR A 34 2.49 8.64 0.03
C THR A 34 1.21 8.24 -0.69
N ASP A 35 0.11 8.95 -0.48
CA ASP A 35 -1.16 8.68 -1.16
C ASP A 35 -1.12 8.97 -2.67
N ARG A 36 -0.27 9.93 -3.10
CA ARG A 36 -0.07 10.25 -4.52
C ARG A 36 0.70 9.17 -5.27
N MET A 37 1.52 8.38 -4.58
CA MET A 37 2.27 7.26 -5.20
C MET A 37 1.40 6.02 -5.42
N ALA A 38 0.18 5.98 -4.89
CA ALA A 38 -0.71 4.85 -5.01
C ALA A 38 -1.14 4.59 -6.46
N PRO A 39 -1.21 3.32 -6.92
CA PRO A 39 -1.92 3.00 -8.14
C PRO A 39 -3.41 3.37 -7.99
N ASN A 40 -3.91 4.20 -8.90
CA ASN A 40 -5.32 4.60 -8.90
C ASN A 40 -6.22 3.56 -9.56
N THR A 41 -5.68 2.82 -10.54
CA THR A 41 -6.42 1.81 -11.31
C THR A 41 -6.14 0.42 -10.73
N PRO A 42 -7.17 -0.35 -10.35
CA PRO A 42 -6.99 -1.75 -9.95
C PRO A 42 -6.58 -2.60 -11.16
N PRO A 43 -5.80 -3.69 -10.95
CA PRO A 43 -5.58 -4.72 -11.95
C PRO A 43 -6.89 -5.35 -12.44
N ALA A 44 -6.83 -6.02 -13.60
CA ALA A 44 -7.96 -6.77 -14.12
C ALA A 44 -8.46 -7.82 -13.10
N GLY A 45 -9.77 -7.91 -12.94
CA GLY A 45 -10.41 -8.84 -12.02
C GLY A 45 -10.26 -8.47 -10.54
N ILE A 46 -9.85 -7.24 -10.21
CA ILE A 46 -9.87 -6.71 -8.83
C ILE A 46 -10.81 -5.51 -8.77
N THR A 47 -11.72 -5.53 -7.80
CA THR A 47 -12.61 -4.40 -7.48
C THR A 47 -12.20 -3.75 -6.17
N ILE A 48 -12.39 -2.43 -6.08
CA ILE A 48 -12.15 -1.64 -4.88
C ILE A 48 -13.49 -1.13 -4.37
N GLU A 49 -13.84 -1.49 -3.14
CA GLU A 49 -14.97 -0.92 -2.42
C GLU A 49 -14.44 -0.14 -1.22
N LYS A 50 -14.56 1.18 -1.26
CA LYS A 50 -14.19 2.03 -0.12
C LYS A 50 -15.27 1.96 0.96
N ARG A 51 -14.84 1.96 2.22
CA ARG A 51 -15.71 2.07 3.39
C ARG A 51 -15.32 3.29 4.18
N ASP A 52 -15.89 4.42 3.79
CA ASP A 52 -15.66 5.73 4.42
C ASP A 52 -16.67 6.04 5.54
N ASP A 53 -17.76 5.28 5.61
CA ASP A 53 -18.88 5.36 6.56
C ASP A 53 -18.68 4.51 7.83
N ALA A 54 -17.70 3.63 7.84
CA ALA A 54 -17.37 2.77 8.98
C ALA A 54 -16.62 3.53 10.08
N ALA A 55 -16.68 3.00 11.31
CA ALA A 55 -15.92 3.53 12.45
C ALA A 55 -14.40 3.54 12.20
N VAL A 56 -13.91 2.60 11.38
CA VAL A 56 -12.55 2.58 10.86
C VAL A 56 -12.63 2.59 9.34
N LYS A 57 -12.08 3.64 8.72
CA LYS A 57 -12.08 3.78 7.26
C LYS A 57 -11.11 2.79 6.62
N GLY A 58 -11.51 2.23 5.49
CA GLY A 58 -10.69 1.25 4.78
C GLY A 58 -11.18 0.96 3.37
N GLU A 59 -10.57 -0.05 2.74
CA GLU A 59 -10.96 -0.52 1.42
C GLU A 59 -11.03 -2.05 1.42
N TRP A 60 -12.08 -2.58 0.79
CA TRP A 60 -12.15 -3.98 0.39
C TRP A 60 -11.58 -4.10 -1.01
N HIS A 61 -10.57 -4.95 -1.17
CA HIS A 61 -10.06 -5.35 -2.48
C HIS A 61 -10.50 -6.78 -2.74
N ARG A 62 -11.37 -6.98 -3.73
CA ARG A 62 -11.93 -8.31 -4.03
C ARG A 62 -11.48 -8.76 -5.40
N SER A 63 -10.94 -9.98 -5.49
CA SER A 63 -10.71 -10.64 -6.76
C SER A 63 -11.98 -11.34 -7.23
N ASP A 64 -12.22 -11.35 -8.53
CA ASP A 64 -13.28 -12.15 -9.17
C ASP A 64 -13.08 -13.66 -8.93
N ASN A 65 -11.84 -14.08 -8.64
CA ASN A 65 -11.49 -15.48 -8.35
C ASN A 65 -11.33 -15.76 -6.84
N ALA A 66 -11.77 -14.84 -5.97
CA ALA A 66 -11.62 -15.03 -4.53
C ALA A 66 -12.43 -16.23 -4.03
N GLU A 67 -11.78 -17.17 -3.34
CA GLU A 67 -12.45 -18.29 -2.70
C GLU A 67 -13.34 -17.82 -1.54
N ALA A 68 -14.54 -18.40 -1.43
CA ALA A 68 -15.46 -18.08 -0.36
C ALA A 68 -14.85 -18.43 1.02
N GLY A 69 -14.88 -17.48 1.95
CA GLY A 69 -14.38 -17.64 3.31
C GLY A 69 -12.93 -17.19 3.53
N ASN A 70 -12.17 -16.90 2.45
CA ASN A 70 -10.81 -16.39 2.57
C ASN A 70 -10.84 -14.86 2.78
N LEU A 71 -10.21 -14.39 3.86
CA LEU A 71 -10.13 -12.99 4.21
C LEU A 71 -8.74 -12.63 4.74
N ILE A 72 -8.11 -11.62 4.14
CA ILE A 72 -6.90 -11.01 4.65
C ILE A 72 -7.26 -9.65 5.26
N PHE A 73 -7.08 -9.52 6.57
CA PHE A 73 -7.14 -8.23 7.23
C PHE A 73 -5.74 -7.59 7.25
N TYR A 74 -5.48 -6.70 6.30
CA TYR A 74 -4.17 -6.07 6.13
C TYR A 74 -4.06 -4.76 6.92
N LEU A 75 -3.10 -4.72 7.84
CA LEU A 75 -2.71 -3.51 8.56
C LEU A 75 -1.43 -2.95 7.95
N HIS A 76 -1.50 -1.71 7.49
CA HIS A 76 -0.40 -1.12 6.74
C HIS A 76 0.73 -0.58 7.65
N GLY A 77 1.94 -0.48 7.08
CA GLY A 77 3.08 0.16 7.73
C GLY A 77 3.04 1.69 7.61
N GLY A 78 4.14 2.37 7.93
CA GLY A 78 4.22 3.85 7.91
C GLY A 78 4.46 4.48 9.28
N GLY A 79 5.03 3.70 10.19
CA GLY A 79 5.48 4.18 11.51
C GLY A 79 4.36 4.75 12.38
N TYR A 80 3.11 4.34 12.13
CA TYR A 80 1.90 4.88 12.77
C TYR A 80 1.66 6.38 12.56
N VAL A 81 2.40 7.01 11.64
CA VAL A 81 2.31 8.45 11.36
C VAL A 81 1.71 8.71 9.99
N PHE A 82 2.07 7.90 8.98
CA PHE A 82 1.68 8.10 7.58
C PHE A 82 1.27 6.80 6.90
N GLY A 83 0.83 6.92 5.64
CA GLY A 83 0.23 5.84 4.87
C GLY A 83 -1.28 5.79 5.05
N SER A 84 -1.93 5.07 4.14
CA SER A 84 -3.36 4.82 4.13
C SER A 84 -3.66 3.49 3.42
N ALA A 85 -4.93 3.08 3.41
CA ALA A 85 -5.40 2.01 2.54
C ALA A 85 -5.08 2.29 1.06
N LYS A 86 -5.19 3.56 0.63
CA LYS A 86 -4.85 3.98 -0.73
C LYS A 86 -3.36 3.83 -1.01
N SER A 87 -2.48 4.34 -0.15
CA SER A 87 -1.02 4.30 -0.39
C SER A 87 -0.45 2.87 -0.49
N HIS A 88 -1.17 1.87 0.03
CA HIS A 88 -0.74 0.47 0.05
C HIS A 88 -1.42 -0.42 -1.01
N ARG A 89 -2.22 0.16 -1.91
CA ARG A 89 -2.94 -0.57 -2.97
C ARG A 89 -2.06 -1.51 -3.80
N ALA A 90 -0.82 -1.13 -4.10
CA ALA A 90 0.09 -2.00 -4.84
C ALA A 90 0.34 -3.35 -4.12
N VAL A 91 0.43 -3.34 -2.79
CA VAL A 91 0.61 -4.54 -1.98
C VAL A 91 -0.70 -5.29 -1.83
N THR A 92 -1.78 -4.58 -1.50
CA THR A 92 -3.06 -5.23 -1.21
C THR A 92 -3.75 -5.77 -2.46
N PHE A 93 -3.52 -5.20 -3.66
CA PHE A 93 -3.93 -5.83 -4.92
C PHE A 93 -3.19 -7.14 -5.18
N ALA A 94 -1.88 -7.17 -4.90
CA ALA A 94 -1.11 -8.40 -5.04
C ALA A 94 -1.58 -9.47 -4.05
N LEU A 95 -1.94 -9.08 -2.81
CA LEU A 95 -2.53 -9.98 -1.82
C LEU A 95 -3.93 -10.45 -2.22
N ALA A 96 -4.76 -9.59 -2.82
CA ALA A 96 -6.09 -9.95 -3.26
C ALA A 96 -6.09 -10.91 -4.47
N ALA A 97 -5.03 -10.88 -5.29
CA ALA A 97 -4.85 -11.77 -6.44
C ALA A 97 -4.09 -13.07 -6.13
N ALA A 98 -3.62 -13.24 -4.89
CA ALA A 98 -2.90 -14.42 -4.44
C ALA A 98 -3.87 -15.53 -4.03
#